data_AF-A0A810QBA1-F1
#
_entry.id   AF-A0A810QBA1-F1
#
_cell.length_a   1.000
_cell.length_b   1.000
_cell.length_c   1.000
_cell.angle_alpha   90.00
_cell.angle_beta   90.00
_cell.angle_gamma   90.00
#
_symmetry.space_group_name_H-M   'P 1'
#
loop_
_entity.id
_entity.type
_entity.pdbx_description
1 polymer ?
#
loop_
_entity_poly.entity_id
_entity_poly.type
_entity_poly.pdbx_seq_one_letter_code
_entity_poly.pdbx_strand_id
1 'polypeptide(L)'
;MERCQMTRQEATAFVEKAFETLQARGWLAEGLKPALAMEEEIDSFEKKRGVRLSPLYRALLLSHHIGQLMTVMYHLERVSPLWMELDGAVSMEALEEQIEILQEMQDYCELPDGCFQNLIPIGDFGAGWGPMCLDLRRPEESVDPNNEETWAVVWFDHEEFDWDRRYLGEDGLLHGRPAAPDLKTLLEWCLCGSLETEFEEKYGIRPTYEWYQNGAEY
;
A
#
# COMPACT_ATOMS: atom_id res chain seq x y z
N MET A 1 8.64 21.03 5.05
CA MET A 1 9.87 20.23 4.93
C MET A 1 9.71 19.48 3.62
N GLU A 2 10.57 19.74 2.63
CA GLU A 2 10.57 18.96 1.39
C GLU A 2 10.87 17.51 1.76
N ARG A 3 9.99 16.56 1.40
CA ARG A 3 10.29 15.13 1.55
C ARG A 3 11.38 14.81 0.53
N CYS A 4 12.48 14.24 0.99
CA CYS A 4 13.57 13.78 0.13
C CYS A 4 13.40 12.28 -0.11
N GLN A 5 13.68 11.83 -1.34
CA GLN A 5 13.70 10.42 -1.67
C GLN A 5 14.63 9.66 -0.71
N MET A 6 14.13 8.55 -0.15
CA MET A 6 14.95 7.69 0.70
C MET A 6 16.07 7.04 -0.12
N THR A 7 17.28 7.00 0.43
CA THR A 7 18.34 6.16 -0.13
C THR A 7 18.03 4.67 0.09
N ARG A 8 18.69 3.78 -0.65
CA ARG A 8 18.53 2.32 -0.46
C ARG A 8 18.83 1.88 0.97
N GLN A 9 19.88 2.43 1.59
CA GLN A 9 20.24 2.08 2.97
C GLN A 9 19.18 2.55 3.98
N GLU A 10 18.66 3.76 3.83
CA GLU A 10 17.60 4.28 4.69
C GLU A 10 16.30 3.48 4.53
N ALA A 11 15.96 3.11 3.29
CA ALA A 11 14.80 2.28 2.98
C ALA A 11 14.89 0.91 3.64
N THR A 12 16.01 0.19 3.49
CA THR A 12 16.23 -1.10 4.14
C THR A 12 16.13 -1.00 5.66
N ALA A 13 16.83 -0.04 6.27
CA ALA A 13 16.81 0.15 7.72
C ALA A 13 15.41 0.50 8.25
N PHE A 14 14.63 1.28 7.49
CA PHE A 14 13.25 1.59 7.84
C PHE A 14 12.37 0.34 7.79
N VAL A 15 12.44 -0.44 6.71
CA VAL A 15 11.62 -1.66 6.55
C VAL A 15 11.95 -2.68 7.65
N GLU A 16 13.23 -2.94 7.91
CA GLU A 16 13.66 -3.82 9.00
C GLU A 16 13.05 -3.40 10.34
N LYS A 17 13.17 -2.11 10.68
CA LYS A 17 12.61 -1.57 11.92
C LYS A 17 11.08 -1.64 11.96
N ALA A 18 10.40 -1.45 10.83
CA ALA A 18 8.96 -1.56 10.74
C ALA A 18 8.49 -2.99 11.02
N PHE A 19 9.19 -4.00 10.49
CA PHE A 19 8.92 -5.41 10.79
C PHE A 19 9.22 -5.79 12.24
N GLU A 20 10.33 -5.31 12.82
CA GLU A 20 10.63 -5.47 14.24
C GLU A 20 9.52 -4.87 15.13
N THR A 21 9.03 -3.69 14.75
CA THR A 21 7.93 -3.02 15.46
C THR A 21 6.64 -3.80 15.34
N LEU A 22 6.30 -4.28 14.15
CA LEU A 22 5.14 -5.13 13.91
C LEU A 22 5.18 -6.40 14.77
N GLN A 23 6.36 -7.05 14.85
CA GLN A 23 6.56 -8.23 15.69
C GLN A 23 6.42 -7.90 17.18
N ALA A 24 6.99 -6.78 17.64
CA ALA A 24 6.86 -6.32 19.01
C ALA A 24 5.41 -5.98 19.39
N ARG A 25 4.58 -5.60 18.40
CA ARG A 25 3.12 -5.40 18.55
C ARG A 25 2.33 -6.70 18.63
N GLY A 26 2.96 -7.87 18.47
CA GLY A 26 2.33 -9.19 18.61
C GLY A 26 1.97 -9.88 17.29
N TRP A 27 2.18 -9.23 16.15
CA TRP A 27 2.00 -9.83 14.83
C TRP A 27 3.18 -10.73 14.45
N LEU A 28 2.98 -11.60 13.44
CA LEU A 28 4.04 -12.50 12.94
C LEU A 28 4.66 -13.38 14.04
N ALA A 29 3.83 -13.91 14.94
CA ALA A 29 4.26 -14.76 16.05
C ALA A 29 4.98 -16.05 15.60
N GLU A 30 4.69 -16.53 14.39
CA GLU A 30 5.38 -17.66 13.74
C GLU A 30 6.77 -17.28 13.19
N GLY A 31 7.16 -16.01 13.28
CA GLY A 31 8.40 -15.47 12.78
C GLY A 31 8.27 -14.83 11.39
N LEU A 32 9.35 -14.14 11.00
CA LEU A 32 9.46 -13.46 9.71
C LEU A 32 9.77 -14.49 8.61
N LYS A 33 8.89 -14.59 7.61
CA LYS A 33 9.13 -15.43 6.42
C LYS A 33 10.03 -14.68 5.44
N PRO A 34 11.06 -15.33 4.85
CA PRO A 34 11.97 -14.65 3.94
C PRO A 34 11.28 -14.21 2.65
N ALA A 35 11.90 -13.26 1.95
CA ALA A 35 11.44 -12.82 0.64
C ALA A 35 11.42 -13.94 -0.38
N LEU A 36 10.48 -13.84 -1.32
CA LEU A 36 10.47 -14.66 -2.53
C LEU A 36 11.08 -13.93 -3.73
N ALA A 37 11.14 -12.60 -3.71
CA ALA A 37 11.73 -11.80 -4.77
C ALA A 37 13.25 -11.65 -4.62
N MET A 38 13.94 -11.54 -5.75
CA MET A 38 15.36 -11.23 -5.86
C MET A 38 15.60 -9.89 -6.58
N GLU A 39 16.73 -9.24 -6.30
CA GLU A 39 17.09 -7.95 -6.92
C GLU A 39 17.09 -8.01 -8.45
N GLU A 40 17.60 -9.11 -9.03
CA GLU A 40 17.65 -9.31 -10.48
C GLU A 40 16.25 -9.45 -11.11
N GLU A 41 15.29 -9.99 -10.37
CA GLU A 41 13.90 -10.12 -10.82
C GLU A 41 13.20 -8.75 -10.80
N ILE A 42 13.47 -7.93 -9.77
CA ILE A 42 12.98 -6.56 -9.69
C ILE A 42 13.56 -5.72 -10.83
N ASP A 43 14.86 -5.82 -11.11
CA ASP A 43 15.50 -5.11 -12.22
C ASP A 43 14.92 -5.53 -13.58
N SER A 44 14.62 -6.83 -13.74
CA SER A 44 13.99 -7.36 -14.96
C SER A 44 12.57 -6.84 -15.13
N PHE A 45 11.79 -6.78 -14.05
CA PHE A 45 10.44 -6.21 -14.00
C PHE A 45 10.44 -4.73 -14.38
N GLU A 46 11.29 -3.92 -13.74
CA GLU A 46 11.41 -2.48 -14.01
C GLU A 46 11.76 -2.23 -15.48
N LYS A 47 12.70 -3.01 -16.03
CA LYS A 47 13.09 -2.93 -17.44
C LYS A 47 11.96 -3.34 -18.38
N LYS A 48 11.23 -4.42 -18.07
CA LYS A 48 10.11 -4.92 -18.89
C LYS A 48 8.98 -3.90 -18.95
N ARG A 49 8.65 -3.27 -17.82
CA ARG A 49 7.56 -2.27 -17.73
C ARG A 49 7.99 -0.84 -18.03
N GLY A 50 9.28 -0.55 -18.09
CA GLY A 50 9.77 0.82 -18.30
C GLY A 50 9.50 1.74 -17.11
N VAL A 51 9.40 1.17 -15.90
CA VAL A 51 9.12 1.89 -14.65
C VAL A 51 10.33 1.85 -13.72
N ARG A 52 10.31 2.66 -12.67
CA ARG A 52 11.30 2.62 -11.60
C ARG A 52 10.59 2.62 -10.25
N LEU A 53 10.78 1.56 -9.49
CA LEU A 53 10.24 1.44 -8.13
C LEU A 53 11.08 2.28 -7.17
N SER A 54 10.42 2.83 -6.16
CA SER A 54 11.13 3.60 -5.14
C SER A 54 12.04 2.69 -4.30
N PRO A 55 13.15 3.20 -3.74
CA PRO A 55 14.02 2.42 -2.88
C PRO A 55 13.28 1.75 -1.72
N LEU A 56 12.25 2.41 -1.19
CA LEU A 56 11.39 1.87 -0.13
C LEU A 56 10.58 0.66 -0.59
N TYR A 57 9.94 0.74 -1.76
CA TYR A 57 9.15 -0.39 -2.26
C TYR A 57 10.04 -1.58 -2.63
N ARG A 58 11.22 -1.34 -3.21
CA ARG A 58 12.22 -2.41 -3.43
C ARG A 58 12.63 -3.08 -2.11
N ALA A 59 12.90 -2.29 -1.07
CA ALA A 59 13.23 -2.83 0.24
C ALA A 59 12.09 -3.66 0.84
N LEU A 60 10.83 -3.27 0.63
CA LEU A 60 9.66 -4.05 1.05
C LEU A 60 9.55 -5.39 0.29
N LEU A 61 9.73 -5.39 -1.03
CA LEU A 61 9.71 -6.60 -1.86
C LEU A 61 10.81 -7.60 -1.49
N LEU A 62 11.98 -7.10 -1.05
CA LEU A 62 13.11 -7.92 -0.62
C LEU A 62 13.08 -8.29 0.86
N SER A 63 12.03 -7.91 1.59
CA SER A 63 11.91 -8.15 3.02
C SER A 63 11.02 -9.36 3.31
N HIS A 64 10.06 -9.24 4.22
CA HIS A 64 9.28 -10.36 4.70
C HIS A 64 7.86 -10.34 4.19
N HIS A 65 7.27 -11.52 4.06
CA HIS A 65 5.85 -11.64 3.74
C HIS A 65 5.01 -11.18 4.94
N ILE A 66 4.11 -10.22 4.71
CA ILE A 66 3.23 -9.64 5.73
C ILE A 66 1.90 -10.40 5.78
N GLY A 67 1.27 -10.60 4.61
CA GLY A 67 -0.07 -11.17 4.49
C GLY A 67 -1.15 -10.20 4.99
N GLN A 68 -2.20 -10.75 5.60
CA GLN A 68 -3.33 -9.97 6.11
C GLN A 68 -3.06 -9.43 7.51
N LEU A 69 -3.43 -8.17 7.71
CA LEU A 69 -3.32 -7.49 8.98
C LEU A 69 -4.54 -6.58 9.21
N MET A 70 -4.88 -6.37 10.47
CA MET A 70 -5.83 -5.32 10.84
C MET A 70 -5.10 -4.28 11.69
N THR A 71 -5.26 -3.02 11.32
CA THR A 71 -4.57 -1.91 11.97
C THR A 71 -5.42 -0.66 11.89
N VAL A 72 -5.16 0.29 12.78
CA VAL A 72 -5.72 1.63 12.66
C VAL A 72 -5.10 2.34 11.45
N MET A 73 -5.97 2.84 10.58
CA MET A 73 -5.65 3.52 9.33
C MET A 73 -6.49 4.79 9.21
N TYR A 74 -6.00 5.76 8.43
CA TYR A 74 -6.86 6.82 7.91
C TYR A 74 -7.58 6.31 6.67
N HIS A 75 -8.92 6.30 6.70
CA HIS A 75 -9.75 5.86 5.60
C HIS A 75 -11.07 6.64 5.60
N LEU A 76 -11.48 7.19 4.46
CA LEU A 76 -12.71 7.99 4.32
C LEU A 76 -12.85 9.06 5.42
N GLU A 77 -11.82 9.90 5.56
CA GLU A 77 -11.76 11.02 6.50
C GLU A 77 -11.77 10.65 8.00
N ARG A 78 -11.61 9.36 8.34
CA ARG A 78 -11.59 8.91 9.73
C ARG A 78 -10.42 7.97 10.01
N VAL A 79 -9.90 8.10 11.23
CA VAL A 79 -9.04 7.08 11.83
C VAL A 79 -9.94 5.94 12.34
N SER A 80 -9.73 4.74 11.81
CA SER A 80 -10.49 3.53 12.12
C SER A 80 -9.66 2.26 11.92
N PRO A 81 -9.93 1.16 12.66
CA PRO A 81 -9.40 -0.15 12.31
C PRO A 81 -9.91 -0.57 10.94
N LEU A 82 -8.99 -1.07 10.11
CA LEU A 82 -9.27 -1.55 8.78
C LEU A 82 -8.49 -2.84 8.53
N TRP A 83 -9.16 -3.82 7.91
CA TRP A 83 -8.50 -5.00 7.38
C TRP A 83 -7.79 -4.62 6.09
N MET A 84 -6.54 -5.06 5.96
CA MET A 84 -5.79 -4.90 4.73
C MET A 84 -4.93 -6.13 4.47
N GLU A 85 -4.70 -6.37 3.20
CA GLU A 85 -3.66 -7.27 2.73
C GLU A 85 -2.55 -6.41 2.14
N LEU A 86 -1.31 -6.65 2.54
CA LEU A 86 -0.16 -6.06 1.89
C LEU A 86 0.58 -7.14 1.14
N ASP A 87 0.77 -6.91 -0.16
CA ASP A 87 1.58 -7.74 -1.03
C ASP A 87 3.07 -7.43 -0.77
N GLY A 88 3.49 -7.69 0.46
CA GLY A 88 4.88 -7.63 0.89
C GLY A 88 5.60 -8.93 0.53
N ALA A 89 6.77 -8.82 -0.09
CA ALA A 89 7.65 -9.94 -0.41
C ALA A 89 7.00 -11.12 -1.15
N VAL A 90 6.04 -10.82 -2.03
CA VAL A 90 5.52 -11.74 -3.04
C VAL A 90 6.57 -11.98 -4.13
N SER A 91 6.48 -13.08 -4.87
CA SER A 91 7.36 -13.25 -6.04
C SER A 91 7.04 -12.18 -7.09
N MET A 92 8.01 -11.83 -7.93
CA MET A 92 7.74 -10.88 -9.02
C MET A 92 6.69 -11.42 -10.00
N GLU A 93 6.60 -12.75 -10.16
CA GLU A 93 5.52 -13.42 -10.90
C GLU A 93 4.14 -13.12 -10.30
N ALA A 94 3.98 -13.21 -8.98
CA ALA A 94 2.73 -12.88 -8.31
C ALA A 94 2.38 -11.38 -8.46
N LEU A 95 3.36 -10.48 -8.41
CA LEU A 95 3.11 -9.06 -8.70
C LEU A 95 2.66 -8.84 -10.16
N GLU A 96 3.22 -9.60 -11.13
CA GLU A 96 2.72 -9.53 -12.51
C GLU A 96 1.28 -10.02 -12.62
N GLU A 97 0.93 -11.13 -11.95
CA GLU A 97 -0.43 -11.67 -11.90
C GLU A 97 -1.41 -10.66 -11.28
N GLN A 98 -1.04 -9.99 -10.19
CA GLN A 98 -1.88 -8.93 -9.60
C GLN A 98 -2.12 -7.76 -10.55
N ILE A 99 -1.13 -7.41 -11.38
CA ILE A 99 -1.31 -6.37 -12.40
C ILE A 99 -2.26 -6.86 -13.50
N GLU A 100 -2.18 -8.12 -13.92
CA GLU A 100 -3.10 -8.70 -14.89
C GLU A 100 -4.54 -8.71 -14.34
N ILE A 101 -4.73 -9.12 -13.08
CA ILE A 101 -6.02 -9.09 -12.38
C ILE A 101 -6.59 -7.67 -12.32
N LEU A 102 -5.77 -6.69 -11.92
CA LEU A 102 -6.20 -5.28 -11.90
C LEU A 102 -6.63 -4.80 -13.29
N GLN A 103 -5.94 -5.24 -14.34
CA GLN A 103 -6.24 -4.89 -15.73
C GLN A 103 -7.51 -5.54 -16.27
N GLU A 104 -8.05 -6.60 -15.66
CA GLU A 104 -9.35 -7.16 -16.06
C GLU A 104 -10.48 -6.12 -15.96
N MET A 105 -10.34 -5.13 -15.07
CA MET A 105 -11.26 -4.00 -14.95
C MET A 105 -11.35 -3.16 -16.22
N GLN A 106 -10.37 -3.26 -17.13
CA GLN A 106 -10.40 -2.56 -18.40
C GLN A 106 -11.64 -2.93 -19.22
N ASP A 107 -11.97 -4.22 -19.29
CA ASP A 107 -13.12 -4.72 -20.04
C ASP A 107 -14.44 -4.41 -19.33
N TYR A 108 -14.49 -4.53 -18.00
CA TYR A 108 -15.70 -4.28 -17.21
C TYR A 108 -16.12 -2.81 -17.23
N CYS A 109 -15.16 -1.88 -17.26
CA CYS A 109 -15.40 -0.44 -17.19
C CYS A 109 -15.18 0.27 -18.54
N GLU A 110 -14.99 -0.47 -19.64
CA GLU A 110 -14.73 0.08 -20.98
C GLU A 110 -13.56 1.09 -21.02
N LEU A 111 -12.50 0.82 -20.25
CA LEU A 111 -11.37 1.73 -20.09
C LEU A 111 -10.39 1.67 -21.28
N PRO A 112 -9.66 2.77 -21.56
CA PRO A 112 -8.73 2.81 -22.67
C PRO A 112 -7.48 1.94 -22.42
N ASP A 113 -6.89 1.43 -23.50
CA ASP A 113 -5.66 0.64 -23.47
C ASP A 113 -4.53 1.41 -22.76
N GLY A 114 -3.86 0.72 -21.82
CA GLY A 114 -2.69 1.27 -21.12
C GLY A 114 -3.00 2.26 -20.00
N CYS A 115 -4.27 2.48 -19.63
CA CYS A 115 -4.64 3.39 -18.55
C CYS A 115 -4.09 3.00 -17.16
N PHE A 116 -3.63 1.75 -16.99
CA PHE A 116 -3.03 1.23 -15.76
C PHE A 116 -1.50 1.38 -15.69
N GLN A 117 -0.83 1.88 -16.73
CA GLN A 117 0.64 1.78 -16.84
C GLN A 117 1.43 2.49 -15.71
N ASN A 118 0.80 3.41 -14.99
CA ASN A 118 1.36 4.11 -13.84
C ASN A 118 1.12 3.41 -12.50
N LEU A 119 0.29 2.36 -12.45
CA LEU A 119 -0.15 1.75 -11.20
C LEU A 119 0.64 0.48 -10.92
N ILE A 120 1.11 0.37 -9.67
CA ILE A 120 1.72 -0.85 -9.14
C ILE A 120 0.87 -1.32 -7.95
N PRO A 121 0.18 -2.48 -8.05
CA PRO A 121 -0.53 -3.08 -6.93
C PRO A 121 0.42 -3.33 -5.76
N ILE A 122 -0.04 -3.04 -4.55
CA ILE A 122 0.71 -3.25 -3.31
C ILE A 122 -0.09 -3.95 -2.22
N GLY A 123 -1.33 -4.34 -2.53
CA GLY A 123 -2.24 -4.96 -1.60
C GLY A 123 -3.70 -4.63 -1.89
N ASP A 124 -4.55 -4.89 -0.91
CA ASP A 124 -5.99 -4.69 -0.99
C ASP A 124 -6.52 -4.20 0.36
N PHE A 125 -7.51 -3.30 0.34
CA PHE A 125 -8.33 -3.03 1.50
C PHE A 125 -9.36 -4.16 1.66
N GLY A 126 -9.00 -5.12 2.51
CA GLY A 126 -9.75 -6.35 2.73
C GLY A 126 -11.17 -6.13 3.22
N ALA A 127 -11.97 -7.21 3.23
CA ALA A 127 -13.43 -7.18 3.39
C ALA A 127 -14.18 -6.56 2.19
N GLY A 128 -13.55 -6.58 1.00
CA GLY A 128 -14.16 -6.07 -0.22
C GLY A 128 -14.24 -4.55 -0.20
N TRP A 129 -13.12 -3.85 -0.10
CA TRP A 129 -13.06 -2.43 -0.50
C TRP A 129 -12.34 -2.30 -1.82
N GLY A 130 -11.25 -3.03 -2.02
CA GLY A 130 -10.62 -3.22 -3.32
C GLY A 130 -9.13 -2.91 -3.36
N PRO A 131 -8.52 -2.97 -4.56
CA PRO A 131 -7.07 -2.99 -4.70
C PRO A 131 -6.46 -1.64 -4.33
N MET A 132 -5.30 -1.72 -3.69
CA MET A 132 -4.46 -0.58 -3.34
C MET A 132 -3.21 -0.58 -4.22
N CYS A 133 -2.87 0.58 -4.76
CA CYS A 133 -1.79 0.77 -5.72
C CYS A 133 -0.89 1.94 -5.34
N LEU A 134 0.36 1.89 -5.80
CA LEU A 134 1.21 3.07 -5.93
C LEU A 134 0.99 3.71 -7.29
N ASP A 135 0.63 4.99 -7.30
CA ASP A 135 0.57 5.82 -8.49
C ASP A 135 1.94 6.45 -8.76
N LEU A 136 2.66 5.89 -9.74
CA LEU A 136 4.01 6.33 -10.11
C LEU A 136 4.03 7.73 -10.78
N ARG A 137 2.88 8.36 -11.05
CA ARG A 137 2.80 9.76 -11.50
C ARG A 137 2.96 10.76 -10.35
N ARG A 138 2.89 10.30 -9.10
CA ARG A 138 2.96 11.12 -7.89
C ARG A 138 4.28 10.84 -7.16
N PRO A 139 5.38 11.52 -7.55
CA PRO A 139 6.68 11.26 -6.95
C PRO A 139 6.69 11.67 -5.47
N GLU A 140 7.42 10.91 -4.65
CA GLU A 140 7.46 11.05 -3.18
C GLU A 140 7.79 12.49 -2.72
N GLU A 141 8.61 13.22 -3.49
CA GLU A 141 9.04 14.59 -3.17
C GLU A 141 7.92 15.62 -3.33
N SER A 142 6.87 15.29 -4.08
CA SER A 142 5.72 16.16 -4.35
C SER A 142 4.52 15.95 -3.43
N VAL A 143 4.60 14.91 -2.58
CA VAL A 143 3.51 14.53 -1.67
C VAL A 143 3.38 15.54 -0.53
N ASP A 144 2.19 16.13 -0.41
CA ASP A 144 1.75 16.89 0.77
C ASP A 144 0.71 16.07 1.55
N PRO A 145 0.99 15.68 2.81
CA PRO A 145 0.04 14.96 3.65
C PRO A 145 -1.29 15.70 3.88
N ASN A 146 -1.34 17.01 3.68
CA ASN A 146 -2.56 17.81 3.83
C ASN A 146 -3.29 18.05 2.49
N ASN A 147 -2.79 17.52 1.38
CA ASN A 147 -3.42 17.61 0.08
C ASN A 147 -3.54 16.22 -0.56
N GLU A 148 -4.72 15.62 -0.46
CA GLU A 148 -5.02 14.28 -0.96
C GLU A 148 -4.80 14.11 -2.48
N GLU A 149 -4.88 15.20 -3.26
CA GLU A 149 -4.61 15.15 -4.71
C GLU A 149 -3.16 14.78 -5.02
N THR A 150 -2.26 14.96 -4.05
CA THR A 150 -0.83 14.65 -4.18
C THR A 150 -0.45 13.26 -3.67
N TRP A 151 -1.37 12.53 -3.05
CA TRP A 151 -1.08 11.28 -2.35
C TRP A 151 -0.75 10.14 -3.32
N ALA A 152 0.39 9.47 -3.14
CA ALA A 152 0.89 8.45 -4.05
C ALA A 152 0.29 7.05 -3.81
N VAL A 153 -0.24 6.77 -2.63
CA VAL A 153 -0.95 5.52 -2.36
C VAL A 153 -2.43 5.76 -2.63
N VAL A 154 -2.98 4.98 -3.55
CA VAL A 154 -4.35 5.10 -4.01
C VAL A 154 -5.07 3.77 -3.91
N TRP A 155 -6.39 3.77 -3.83
CA TRP A 155 -7.20 2.57 -3.83
C TRP A 155 -8.38 2.71 -4.79
N PHE A 156 -8.92 1.57 -5.21
CA PHE A 156 -10.04 1.52 -6.12
C PHE A 156 -11.19 0.76 -5.49
N ASP A 157 -12.36 1.38 -5.50
CA ASP A 157 -13.57 0.77 -4.97
C ASP A 157 -14.02 -0.39 -5.86
N HIS A 158 -14.12 -1.59 -5.28
CA HIS A 158 -14.53 -2.81 -5.98
C HIS A 158 -16.05 -2.96 -6.11
N GLU A 159 -16.85 -2.22 -5.33
CA GLU A 159 -18.32 -2.24 -5.43
C GLU A 159 -18.84 -1.25 -6.49
N GLU A 160 -18.02 -0.27 -6.87
CA GLU A 160 -18.34 0.77 -7.83
C GLU A 160 -17.57 0.59 -9.15
N PHE A 161 -18.25 0.07 -10.18
CA PHE A 161 -17.66 -0.24 -11.49
C PHE A 161 -17.70 0.95 -12.49
N ASP A 162 -17.73 2.20 -12.03
CA ASP A 162 -17.74 3.42 -12.87
C ASP A 162 -16.36 4.12 -12.89
N TRP A 163 -15.30 3.31 -13.00
CA TRP A 163 -13.90 3.76 -12.94
C TRP A 163 -13.55 4.72 -14.08
N ASP A 164 -14.21 4.60 -15.24
CA ASP A 164 -14.11 5.50 -16.40
C ASP A 164 -14.48 6.95 -16.08
N ARG A 165 -15.34 7.15 -15.08
CA ARG A 165 -15.81 8.48 -14.65
C ARG A 165 -15.12 8.96 -13.40
N ARG A 166 -14.80 8.04 -12.48
CA ARG A 166 -14.29 8.40 -11.16
C ARG A 166 -12.77 8.51 -11.11
N TYR A 167 -12.08 7.64 -11.84
CA TYR A 167 -10.65 7.44 -11.64
C TYR A 167 -9.82 7.73 -12.90
N LEU A 168 -10.45 7.74 -14.08
CA LEU A 168 -9.78 8.08 -15.34
C LEU A 168 -9.55 9.59 -15.43
N GLY A 169 -8.28 9.99 -15.44
CA GLY A 169 -7.84 11.36 -15.63
C GLY A 169 -7.90 11.82 -17.08
N GLU A 170 -7.80 13.13 -17.29
CA GLU A 170 -7.72 13.73 -18.63
C GLU A 170 -6.45 13.32 -19.40
N ASP A 171 -5.43 12.81 -18.70
CA ASP A 171 -4.21 12.25 -19.28
C ASP A 171 -4.38 10.80 -19.79
N GLY A 172 -5.59 10.24 -19.63
CA GLY A 172 -5.94 8.88 -20.04
C GLY A 172 -5.45 7.79 -19.08
N LEU A 173 -5.01 8.16 -17.87
CA LEU A 173 -4.53 7.23 -16.84
C LEU A 173 -5.50 7.13 -15.68
N LEU A 174 -5.46 6.00 -14.98
CA LEU A 174 -6.19 5.81 -13.74
C LEU A 174 -5.39 6.32 -12.54
N HIS A 175 -6.08 7.00 -11.63
CA HIS A 175 -5.47 7.58 -10.42
C HIS A 175 -6.09 7.13 -9.10
N GLY A 176 -7.21 6.41 -9.11
CA GLY A 176 -7.87 5.91 -7.90
C GLY A 176 -8.28 6.99 -6.89
N ARG A 177 -8.67 6.57 -5.70
CA ARG A 177 -8.93 7.44 -4.54
C ARG A 177 -7.71 7.50 -3.64
N PRO A 178 -7.45 8.63 -2.96
CA PRO A 178 -6.37 8.73 -1.98
C PRO A 178 -6.56 7.70 -0.85
N ALA A 179 -5.49 6.97 -0.53
CA ALA A 179 -5.43 6.00 0.58
C ALA A 179 -4.41 6.43 1.64
N ALA A 180 -3.20 6.80 1.22
CA ALA A 180 -2.16 7.34 2.11
C ALA A 180 -1.23 8.30 1.33
N PRO A 181 -0.60 9.28 2.00
CA PRO A 181 0.30 10.23 1.33
C PRO A 181 1.39 9.55 0.49
N ASP A 182 2.07 8.55 1.07
CA ASP A 182 3.10 7.77 0.40
C ASP A 182 3.25 6.39 1.07
N LEU A 183 4.05 5.50 0.45
CA LEU A 183 4.29 4.16 0.96
C LEU A 183 4.86 4.20 2.38
N LYS A 184 5.75 5.15 2.69
CA LYS A 184 6.33 5.27 4.02
C LYS A 184 5.25 5.50 5.08
N THR A 185 4.36 6.45 4.81
CA THR A 185 3.26 6.80 5.70
C THR A 185 2.30 5.62 5.89
N LEU A 186 1.99 4.90 4.80
CA LEU A 186 1.21 3.67 4.86
C LEU A 186 1.86 2.64 5.81
N LEU A 187 3.15 2.35 5.63
CA LEU A 187 3.88 1.40 6.48
C LEU A 187 4.00 1.86 7.93
N GLU A 188 4.10 3.17 8.18
CA GLU A 188 4.04 3.73 9.54
C GLU A 188 2.68 3.53 10.19
N TRP A 189 1.58 3.64 9.44
CA TRP A 189 0.23 3.36 9.96
C TRP A 189 0.07 1.87 10.24
N CYS A 190 0.39 1.01 9.29
CA CYS A 190 0.05 -0.41 9.39
C CYS A 190 1.05 -1.27 10.15
N LEU A 191 2.35 -1.08 9.95
CA LEU A 191 3.39 -1.90 10.59
C LEU A 191 3.83 -1.30 11.93
N CYS A 192 3.89 0.03 12.02
CA CYS A 192 4.34 0.71 13.24
C CYS A 192 3.20 1.14 14.18
N GLY A 193 1.94 1.14 13.72
CA GLY A 193 0.80 1.53 14.56
C GLY A 193 0.76 3.03 14.91
N SER A 194 1.32 3.88 14.05
CA SER A 194 1.50 5.31 14.39
C SER A 194 0.20 6.11 14.59
N LEU A 195 -0.95 5.60 14.15
CA LEU A 195 -2.27 6.20 14.40
C LEU A 195 -2.97 5.65 15.64
N GLU A 196 -2.42 4.65 16.33
CA GLU A 196 -3.09 4.01 17.47
C GLU A 196 -3.29 4.96 18.65
N THR A 197 -2.36 5.89 18.87
CA THR A 197 -2.50 6.92 19.92
C THR A 197 -3.62 7.89 19.59
N GLU A 198 -3.71 8.37 18.35
CA GLU A 198 -4.81 9.25 17.91
C GLU A 198 -6.17 8.55 18.05
N PHE A 199 -6.22 7.27 17.69
CA PHE A 199 -7.42 6.46 17.87
C PHE A 199 -7.81 6.32 19.35
N GLU A 200 -6.86 6.00 20.23
CA GLU A 200 -7.11 5.89 21.68
C GLU A 200 -7.60 7.23 22.27
N GLU A 201 -7.01 8.35 21.88
CA GLU A 201 -7.44 9.68 22.32
C GLU A 201 -8.87 10.01 21.87
N LYS A 202 -9.24 9.58 20.65
CA LYS A 202 -10.56 9.86 20.07
C LYS A 202 -11.66 8.98 20.63
N TYR A 203 -11.40 7.69 20.85
CA TYR A 203 -12.44 6.70 21.19
C TYR A 203 -12.30 6.12 22.59
N GLY A 204 -11.20 6.39 23.31
CA GLY A 204 -10.94 5.84 24.64
C GLY A 204 -10.64 4.34 24.66
N ILE A 205 -10.31 3.77 23.49
CA ILE A 205 -10.01 2.35 23.31
C ILE A 205 -8.55 2.24 22.89
N ARG A 206 -7.77 1.51 23.67
CA ARG A 206 -6.36 1.24 23.37
C ARG A 206 -6.24 0.08 22.40
N PRO A 207 -5.72 0.27 21.17
CA PRO A 207 -5.49 -0.83 20.26
C PRO A 207 -4.44 -1.80 20.80
N THR A 208 -4.74 -3.10 20.70
CA THR A 208 -3.82 -4.19 21.03
C THR A 208 -3.98 -5.30 20.01
N TYR A 209 -2.99 -6.19 19.89
CA TYR A 209 -3.11 -7.38 19.05
C TYR A 209 -4.38 -8.18 19.35
N GLU A 210 -4.69 -8.42 20.63
CA GLU A 210 -5.89 -9.14 21.05
C GLU A 210 -7.18 -8.41 20.65
N TRP A 211 -7.22 -7.08 20.76
CA TRP A 211 -8.38 -6.30 20.32
C TRP A 211 -8.58 -6.40 18.81
N TYR A 212 -7.51 -6.34 18.02
CA TYR A 212 -7.60 -6.59 16.58
C TYR A 212 -8.09 -8.02 16.29
N GLN A 213 -7.54 -9.05 16.94
CA GLN A 213 -8.00 -10.43 16.70
C GLN A 213 -9.49 -10.65 17.06
N ASN A 214 -10.05 -9.81 17.94
CA ASN A 214 -11.46 -9.84 18.32
C ASN A 214 -12.36 -8.93 17.44
N GLY A 215 -11.92 -8.58 16.24
CA GLY A 215 -12.73 -7.83 15.27
C GLY A 215 -12.66 -6.31 15.43
N ALA A 216 -11.85 -5.80 16.36
CA ALA A 216 -11.62 -4.38 16.56
C ALA A 216 -12.91 -3.55 16.69
N GLU A 217 -13.89 -4.02 17.48
CA GLU A 217 -15.14 -3.30 17.72
C GLU A 217 -14.91 -2.01 18.55
N TYR A 218 -15.53 -0.90 18.14
CA TYR A 218 -15.44 0.44 18.75
C TYR A 218 -16.68 1.30 18.52
#